data_AF-A0AAE4VLG9-F1
#
_entry.id   AF-A0AAE4VLG9-F1
#
_cell.length_a   1.000
_cell.length_b   1.000
_cell.length_c   1.000
_cell.angle_alpha   90.00
_cell.angle_beta   90.00
_cell.angle_gamma   90.00
#
_symmetry.space_group_name_H-M   'P 1'
#
loop_
_entity.id
_entity.type
_entity.pdbx_description
1 polymer ?
#
loop_
_entity_poly.entity_id
_entity_poly.type
_entity_poly.pdbx_seq_one_letter_code
_entity_poly.pdbx_strand_id
1 'polypeptide(L)' 'MNGRVGEMLVILLVVLILFGAGKLPQVMRDLGKGVRAFREGMNDQSNNNNNDTNNKD' A
#
# COMPACT_ATOMS: atom_id res chain seq x y z
N MET A 1 3.43 27.68 16.77
CA MET A 1 3.04 26.28 17.01
C MET A 1 3.17 25.50 15.69
N ASN A 2 4.35 25.47 15.03
CA ASN A 2 4.39 25.08 13.60
C ASN A 2 5.73 24.47 13.10
N GLY A 3 6.76 24.29 13.95
CA GLY A 3 8.09 23.86 13.48
C GLY A 3 8.16 22.43 12.92
N ARG A 4 7.32 21.52 13.43
CA ARG A 4 7.38 20.09 13.10
C ARG A 4 6.95 19.77 11.67
N VAL A 5 6.01 20.53 11.10
CA VAL A 5 5.55 20.33 9.72
C VAL A 5 6.60 20.84 8.72
N GLY A 6 7.31 21.92 9.07
CA GLY A 6 8.40 22.47 8.26
C GLY A 6 9.59 21.51 8.13
N GLU A 7 10.04 20.91 9.23
CA GLU A 7 11.13 19.91 9.20
C GLU A 7 10.79 18.70 8.33
N MET A 8 9.56 18.17 8.47
CA MET A 8 9.11 17.03 7.67
C MET A 8 9.03 17.36 6.17
N LEU A 9 8.62 18.59 5.82
CA LEU A 9 8.61 19.05 4.43
C LEU A 9 10.02 19.19 3.83
N VAL A 10 11.00 19.67 4.61
CA VAL A 10 12.39 19.78 4.14
C VAL A 10 12.98 18.39 3.88
N ILE A 11 12.75 17.42 4.78
CA ILE A 11 13.20 16.04 4.57
C ILE A 11 12.56 15.43 3.32
N LEU A 12 11.24 15.62 3.15
CA LEU A 12 10.53 15.16 1.96
C LEU A 12 11.11 15.76 0.68
N LEU A 13 11.46 17.05 0.70
CA LEU A 13 12.04 17.75 -0.45
C LEU A 13 13.42 17.19 -0.81
N VAL A 14 14.28 16.92 0.18
CA VAL A 14 15.59 16.28 -0.05
C VAL A 14 15.42 14.90 -0.67
N VAL A 15 14.52 14.09 -0.14
CA VAL A 15 14.18 12.77 -0.70
C VAL A 15 13.67 12.92 -2.14
N LEU A 16 12.83 13.90 -2.42
CA LEU A 16 12.30 14.15 -3.77
C LEU A 16 13.37 14.59 -4.77
N ILE A 17 14.41 15.29 -4.33
CA ILE A 17 15.55 15.66 -5.19
C ILE A 17 16.43 14.44 -5.48
N LEU A 18 16.71 13.61 -4.47
CA LEU A 18 17.54 12.41 -4.62
C LEU A 18 16.87 11.35 -5.51
N PHE A 19 15.58 11.09 -5.28
CA PHE A 19 14.82 10.09 -6.03
C PHE A 19 14.17 10.68 -7.29
N GLY A 20 13.91 11.99 -7.35
CA GLY A 20 13.16 12.64 -8.42
C GLY A 20 11.64 12.51 -8.26
N ALA A 21 10.90 13.53 -8.72
CA ALA A 21 9.43 13.58 -8.62
C ALA A 21 8.71 12.46 -9.39
N GLY A 22 9.35 11.86 -10.40
CA GLY A 22 8.79 10.76 -11.18
C GLY A 22 8.98 9.37 -10.56
N LYS A 23 10.00 9.17 -9.71
CA LYS A 23 10.26 7.86 -9.11
C LYS A 23 9.28 7.55 -7.99
N LEU A 24 8.97 8.53 -7.12
CA LEU A 24 8.03 8.37 -6.01
C LEU A 24 6.66 7.77 -6.43
N PRO A 25 5.96 8.29 -7.45
CA PRO A 25 4.70 7.71 -7.92
C PRO A 25 4.86 6.34 -8.60
N GLN A 26 6.04 6.05 -9.18
CA GLN A 26 6.33 4.74 -9.75
C GLN A 26 6.47 3.68 -8.65
N VAL A 27 7.26 3.94 -7.61
CA VAL A 27 7.39 3.01 -6.45
C VAL A 27 6.07 2.84 -5.71
N MET A 28 5.30 3.93 -5.53
CA MET A 28 3.95 3.87 -4.94
C MET A 28 2.99 3.01 -5.75
N ARG A 29 3.02 3.10 -7.09
CA ARG A 29 2.19 2.25 -7.97
C ARG A 29 2.56 0.79 -7.84
N ASP A 30 3.85 0.47 -7.82
CA ASP A 30 4.31 -0.92 -7.75
C ASP A 30 4.06 -1.52 -6.35
N LEU A 31 4.28 -0.72 -5.29
CA LEU A 31 3.90 -1.09 -3.92
C LEU A 31 2.39 -1.29 -3.79
N GLY A 32 1.58 -0.38 -4.36
CA GLY A 32 0.12 -0.47 -4.32
C GLY A 32 -0.42 -1.72 -5.02
N LYS A 33 0.17 -2.10 -6.15
CA LYS A 33 -0.14 -3.38 -6.83
C LYS A 33 0.20 -4.58 -5.96
N GLY A 34 1.39 -4.58 -5.33
CA GLY A 34 1.83 -5.64 -4.42
C GLY A 34 0.92 -5.80 -3.21
N VAL A 35 0.57 -4.68 -2.54
CA VAL A 35 -0.35 -4.67 -1.40
C VAL A 35 -1.75 -5.15 -1.81
N ARG A 36 -2.23 -4.75 -3.01
CA ARG A 36 -3.53 -5.19 -3.52
C ARG A 36 -3.55 -6.70 -3.78
N ALA A 37 -2.54 -7.23 -4.48
CA ALA A 37 -2.42 -8.66 -4.76
C ALA A 37 -2.28 -9.48 -3.46
N PHE A 38 -1.54 -8.97 -2.48
CA PHE A 38 -1.43 -9.57 -1.16
C PHE A 38 -2.78 -9.62 -0.43
N ARG A 39 -3.57 -8.53 -0.51
CA ARG A 39 -4.90 -8.47 0.11
C ARG A 39 -5.92 -9.38 -0.58
N GLU A 40 -5.90 -9.46 -1.91
CA GLU A 40 -6.73 -10.40 -2.68
C GLU A 40 -6.38 -11.85 -2.34
N GLY A 41 -5.09 -12.23 -2.35
CA GLY A 41 -4.67 -13.59 -2.01
C GLY A 41 -5.02 -14.01 -0.57
N MET A 42 -4.97 -13.08 0.39
CA MET A 42 -5.36 -13.37 1.77
C MET A 42 -6.89 -13.46 1.96
N ASN A 43 -7.66 -12.67 1.20
CA ASN A 43 -9.12 -12.75 1.20
C ASN A 43 -9.63 -14.03 0.53
N ASP A 44 -9.01 -14.49 -0.55
CA ASP A 44 -9.37 -15.76 -1.19
C ASP A 44 -9.14 -16.94 -0.26
N GLN A 45 -8.06 -16.93 0.54
CA GLN A 45 -7.81 -17.96 1.54
C GLN A 45 -8.85 -17.94 2.69
N SER A 46 -9.34 -16.75 3.06
CA SER A 46 -10.35 -16.58 4.10
C SER A 46 -11.76 -16.97 3.61
N ASN A 47 -12.09 -16.66 2.36
CA ASN A 47 -13.39 -17.00 1.77
C ASN A 47 -13.53 -18.48 1.39
N ASN A 48 -12.42 -19.18 1.13
CA ASN A 48 -12.46 -20.61 0.84
C ASN A 48 -12.71 -21.50 2.08
N ASN A 49 -12.76 -20.92 3.29
CA ASN A 49 -13.17 -21.62 4.51
C ASN A 49 -14.67 -21.47 4.84
N ASN A 50 -15.46 -20.72 4.05
CA ASN A 50 -16.85 -20.38 4.38
C ASN A 50 -17.90 -20.91 3.38
N ASN A 51 -17.53 -21.77 2.40
CA ASN A 51 -18.45 -22.25 1.35
C ASN A 51 -18.67 -23.78 1.32
N ASP A 52 -18.25 -24.53 2.34
CA ASP A 52 -18.40 -26.00 2.39
C ASP A 52 -19.49 -26.53 3.36
N THR A 53 -20.41 -25.68 3.85
CA THR A 53 -21.45 -26.12 4.81
C THR A 53 -22.90 -25.77 4.48
N ASN A 54 -23.23 -25.36 3.26
CA ASN A 54 -24.64 -25.08 2.91
C ASN A 54 -25.10 -25.78 1.63
N ASN A 55 -24.97 -27.10 1.59
CA ASN A 55 -25.84 -27.96 0.78
C ASN A 55 -25.71 -29.44 1.19
N LYS A 56 -26.47 -29.87 2.22
CA LYS A 56 -26.87 -31.27 2.35
C LYS A 56 -28.08 -31.41 3.28
N ASP A 57 -29.21 -31.73 2.65
CA ASP A 57 -30.52 -32.21 3.18
C ASP A 57 -31.38 -31.22 4.00
#